data_AF-A0A6J0YN41-F1
#
_entry.id   AF-A0A6J0YN41-F1
#
_cell.length_a   1.000
_cell.length_b   1.000
_cell.length_c   1.000
_cell.angle_alpha   90.00
_cell.angle_beta   90.00
_cell.angle_gamma   90.00
#
_symmetry.space_group_name_H-M   'P 1'
#
loop_
_entity.id
_entity.type
_entity.pdbx_description
1 polymer ?
#
loop_
_entity_poly.entity_id
_entity_poly.type
_entity_poly.pdbx_seq_one_letter_code
_entity_poly.pdbx_strand_id
1 'polypeptide(L)'
;MPEKKIISCSPIGGEQTKKDNATSQALVPFVNPEEAVEVIHEDKMTNTEELNKGLYFGYPCRRESCALVNIPAPCVNKMIAHIENMESKIQEHLKRFETSLEEWNRTCFTEDLKKDLSVATLVKEPKPEELKEKCPELKQEMETLLSEAIHLIKSLETDRAEAEEALQRQKSRKKRITTQIDSWSIWKLQEIPIAVQNEHEAYLRDIIELRWHFEDKTHQRKHLEEQKEKLAETNAKLKADIDYMIKHQPLLLAKRDHELTSLREYYQKKFEVMEIYKQLHGELLETIDNLEKAKLRVKQNRIEMERDIRDDEISKVAY
;
A
#
# COMPACT_ATOMS: atom_id res chain seq x y z
N MET A 1 31.50 -38.48 1.53
CA MET A 1 30.82 -37.86 0.38
C MET A 1 29.67 -37.01 0.90
N PRO A 2 29.45 -35.78 0.41
CA PRO A 2 30.36 -34.64 0.31
C PRO A 2 29.95 -33.53 1.32
N GLU A 3 30.90 -32.80 1.94
CA GLU A 3 31.28 -31.40 1.66
C GLU A 3 30.16 -30.36 1.96
N LYS A 4 30.35 -29.21 2.65
CA LYS A 4 31.40 -28.20 2.49
C LYS A 4 31.23 -27.08 3.55
N LYS A 5 32.35 -26.69 4.16
CA LYS A 5 32.81 -25.32 4.46
C LYS A 5 31.82 -24.26 4.98
N ILE A 6 32.02 -23.84 6.23
CA ILE A 6 31.86 -22.42 6.63
C ILE A 6 33.27 -21.88 6.85
N ILE A 7 33.77 -21.12 5.87
CA ILE A 7 35.00 -20.34 5.99
C ILE A 7 34.60 -19.00 6.62
N SER A 8 35.06 -18.77 7.84
CA SER A 8 35.16 -17.43 8.43
C SER A 8 36.47 -16.80 7.99
N CYS A 9 36.41 -15.74 7.19
CA CYS A 9 37.52 -14.81 7.01
C CYS A 9 36.96 -13.39 6.98
N SER A 10 37.30 -12.62 8.01
CA SER A 10 37.34 -11.16 7.93
C SER A 10 38.42 -10.73 6.93
N PRO A 11 38.27 -9.54 6.34
CA PRO A 11 39.43 -8.65 6.27
C PRO A 11 39.11 -7.24 6.76
N ILE A 12 40.11 -6.70 7.45
CA ILE A 12 40.32 -5.31 7.82
C ILE A 12 40.77 -4.52 6.59
N GLY A 13 40.22 -3.31 6.42
CA GLY A 13 40.93 -2.13 5.91
C GLY A 13 40.94 -1.91 4.39
N GLY A 14 40.41 -0.75 3.97
CA GLY A 14 40.63 -0.20 2.63
C GLY A 14 39.61 0.87 2.23
N GLU A 15 39.97 2.13 2.43
CA GLU A 15 39.25 3.35 2.02
C GLU A 15 38.79 3.34 0.55
N GLN A 16 37.58 3.87 0.29
CA GLN A 16 37.42 5.14 -0.46
C GLN A 16 35.93 5.53 -0.66
N THR A 17 35.61 6.68 -0.08
CA THR A 17 34.80 7.79 -0.63
C THR A 17 33.48 7.48 -1.34
N LYS A 18 32.36 7.85 -0.69
CA LYS A 18 31.27 8.60 -1.35
C LYS A 18 30.38 9.33 -0.33
N LYS A 19 30.35 10.65 -0.54
CA LYS A 19 29.67 11.73 0.19
C LYS A 19 28.30 11.38 0.79
N ASP A 20 28.19 11.53 2.10
CA ASP A 20 26.94 11.75 2.83
C ASP A 20 26.51 13.21 2.65
N ASN A 21 25.30 13.43 2.15
CA ASN A 21 24.55 14.67 2.30
C ASN A 21 23.08 14.29 2.52
N ALA A 22 22.78 13.76 3.71
CA ALA A 22 21.42 13.62 4.19
C ALA A 22 21.23 14.61 5.34
N THR A 23 20.84 15.83 4.96
CA THR A 23 20.45 16.90 5.88
C THR A 23 19.32 16.41 6.77
N SER A 24 19.60 16.32 8.06
CA SER A 24 18.63 16.04 9.12
C SER A 24 17.45 17.01 9.04
N GLN A 25 16.24 16.50 8.82
CA GLN A 25 15.02 17.21 9.18
C GLN A 25 14.52 16.66 10.52
N ALA A 26 14.40 17.59 11.46
CA ALA A 26 14.06 17.37 12.84
C ALA A 26 12.67 16.74 12.99
N LEU A 27 12.58 15.74 13.86
CA LEU A 27 11.31 15.19 14.34
C LEU A 27 10.61 16.24 15.20
N VAL A 28 9.42 16.68 14.78
CA VAL A 28 8.52 17.52 15.57
C VAL A 28 7.66 16.61 16.47
N PRO A 29 7.51 16.89 17.78
CA PRO A 29 6.67 16.09 18.65
C PRO A 29 5.18 16.24 18.31
N PHE A 30 4.49 15.11 18.21
CA PHE A 30 3.04 15.02 18.04
C PHE A 30 2.37 15.46 19.34
N VAL A 31 1.62 16.57 19.30
CA VAL A 31 0.76 17.04 20.39
C VAL A 31 -0.63 16.47 20.14
N ASN A 32 -1.17 15.71 21.10
CA ASN A 32 -2.54 15.19 21.06
C ASN A 32 -3.55 16.35 21.13
N PRO A 33 -4.48 16.49 20.18
CA PRO A 33 -5.63 17.35 20.37
C PRO A 33 -6.71 16.60 21.15
N GLU A 34 -6.93 17.01 22.39
CA GLU A 34 -8.20 16.79 23.09
C GLU A 34 -9.24 17.73 22.49
N GLU A 35 -9.96 17.28 21.46
CA GLU A 35 -11.29 17.80 21.17
C GLU A 35 -12.04 16.78 20.30
N ALA A 36 -13.23 16.39 20.76
CA ALA A 36 -14.11 15.46 20.07
C ALA A 36 -14.57 16.08 18.75
N VAL A 37 -13.89 15.75 17.65
CA VAL A 37 -14.38 16.05 16.31
C VAL A 37 -15.44 15.00 15.99
N GLU A 38 -16.72 15.41 16.09
CA GLU A 38 -17.83 14.66 15.50
C GLU A 38 -17.56 14.47 14.01
N VAL A 39 -17.18 13.24 13.64
CA VAL A 39 -17.09 12.83 12.24
C VAL A 39 -18.53 12.63 11.74
N ILE A 40 -19.10 13.70 11.18
CA ILE A 40 -20.35 13.62 10.43
C ILE A 40 -20.07 12.76 9.18
N HIS A 41 -20.60 11.55 9.17
CA HIS A 41 -20.62 10.67 8.01
C HIS A 41 -21.68 11.19 7.04
N GLU A 42 -21.30 12.07 6.11
CA GLU A 42 -22.13 12.32 4.92
C GLU A 42 -21.84 11.22 3.89
N ASP A 43 -22.64 10.16 3.95
CA ASP A 43 -22.73 9.12 2.93
C ASP A 43 -23.39 9.71 1.67
N LYS A 44 -22.61 10.45 0.88
CA LYS A 44 -22.98 10.84 -0.49
C LYS A 44 -22.17 9.99 -1.46
N MET A 45 -22.56 8.72 -1.58
CA MET A 45 -22.26 7.87 -2.74
C MET A 45 -22.79 8.57 -3.99
N THR A 46 -21.97 9.39 -4.62
CA THR A 46 -22.22 9.89 -5.97
C THR A 46 -21.73 8.81 -6.91
N ASN A 47 -22.67 8.04 -7.48
CA ASN A 47 -22.41 7.08 -8.56
C ASN A 47 -21.62 7.77 -9.69
N THR A 48 -20.31 7.54 -9.73
CA THR A 48 -19.40 8.12 -10.73
C THR A 48 -19.41 7.37 -12.06
N GLU A 49 -20.13 6.24 -12.17
CA GLU A 49 -20.24 5.48 -13.42
C GLU A 49 -21.13 6.15 -14.48
N GLU A 50 -22.14 6.94 -14.12
CA GLU A 50 -23.05 7.56 -15.09
C GLU A 50 -22.62 8.96 -15.57
N LEU A 51 -21.69 9.62 -14.88
CA LEU A 51 -21.25 10.99 -15.24
C LEU A 51 -20.12 11.03 -16.28
N ASN A 52 -19.51 9.88 -16.61
CA ASN A 52 -18.37 9.80 -17.52
C ASN A 52 -18.73 9.89 -19.02
N LYS A 53 -20.01 10.08 -19.39
CA LYS A 53 -20.43 10.22 -20.81
C LYS A 53 -20.46 11.66 -21.33
N GLY A 54 -20.08 12.65 -20.52
CA GLY A 54 -20.37 14.07 -20.83
C GLY A 54 -19.27 15.09 -20.60
N LEU A 55 -18.02 14.72 -20.29
CA LEU A 55 -16.94 15.70 -20.20
C LEU A 55 -16.45 16.09 -21.60
N TYR A 56 -17.25 16.92 -22.27
CA TYR A 56 -16.79 17.69 -23.42
C TYR A 56 -15.80 18.74 -22.91
N PHE A 57 -14.51 18.45 -22.98
CA PHE A 57 -13.46 19.42 -22.70
C PHE A 57 -13.56 20.55 -23.73
N GLY A 58 -14.32 21.58 -23.39
CA GLY A 58 -14.39 22.82 -24.14
C GLY A 58 -13.04 23.52 -24.06
N TYR A 59 -12.11 23.14 -24.94
CA TYR A 59 -10.88 23.90 -25.11
C TYR A 59 -11.26 25.32 -25.53
N PRO A 60 -10.80 26.36 -24.84
CA PRO A 60 -10.80 27.68 -25.40
C PRO A 60 -9.90 27.61 -26.62
N CYS A 61 -10.50 27.46 -27.81
CA CYS A 61 -9.85 27.79 -29.05
C CYS A 61 -9.38 29.23 -28.84
N ARG A 62 -8.06 29.46 -28.83
CA ARG A 62 -7.49 30.82 -28.82
C ARG A 62 -8.37 31.66 -29.73
N ARG A 63 -8.94 32.75 -29.20
CA ARG A 63 -9.63 33.74 -30.02
C ARG A 63 -8.69 34.05 -31.17
N GLU A 64 -9.05 33.61 -32.37
CA GLU A 64 -8.33 33.97 -33.57
C GLU A 64 -8.40 35.49 -33.61
N SER A 65 -7.27 36.15 -33.36
CA SER A 65 -7.17 37.58 -33.55
C SER A 65 -7.36 37.81 -35.05
N CYS A 66 -8.61 38.13 -35.44
CA CYS A 66 -9.09 38.29 -36.82
C CYS A 66 -8.41 39.40 -37.63
N ALA A 67 -7.25 39.92 -37.23
CA ALA A 67 -6.52 40.91 -38.01
C ALA A 67 -5.79 40.30 -39.23
N LEU A 68 -5.46 39.00 -39.20
CA LEU A 68 -4.78 38.30 -40.31
C LEU A 68 -5.74 37.63 -41.31
N VAL A 69 -7.05 37.64 -41.05
CA VAL A 69 -8.05 36.95 -41.91
C VAL A 69 -8.53 37.85 -43.05
N ASN A 70 -8.40 39.17 -42.91
CA ASN A 70 -8.89 40.16 -43.89
C ASN A 70 -7.80 40.75 -44.80
N ILE A 71 -6.53 40.37 -44.61
CA ILE A 71 -5.44 40.79 -45.51
C ILE A 71 -5.20 39.62 -46.46
N PRO A 72 -5.36 39.80 -47.79
CA PRO A 72 -5.01 38.75 -48.71
C PRO A 72 -3.56 38.35 -48.46
N ALA A 73 -3.32 37.05 -48.30
CA ALA A 73 -1.99 36.56 -47.98
C ALA A 73 -0.99 37.03 -49.06
N PRO A 74 0.31 37.16 -48.75
CA PRO A 74 1.32 37.61 -49.71
C PRO A 74 1.31 36.81 -51.04
N CYS A 75 0.94 35.53 -50.99
CA CYS A 75 0.70 34.70 -52.16
C CYS A 75 -0.50 35.19 -52.99
N VAL A 76 -1.62 35.50 -52.36
CA VAL A 76 -2.83 36.03 -53.03
C VAL A 76 -2.56 37.39 -53.67
N ASN A 77 -1.86 38.30 -52.98
CA ASN A 77 -1.50 39.61 -53.55
C ASN A 77 -0.54 39.49 -54.74
N LYS A 78 0.44 38.57 -54.66
CA LYS A 78 1.36 38.29 -55.77
C LYS A 78 0.62 37.71 -56.98
N MET A 79 -0.39 36.88 -56.75
CA MET A 79 -1.23 36.30 -57.80
C MET A 79 -2.13 37.35 -58.45
N ILE A 80 -2.78 38.21 -57.65
CA ILE A 80 -3.60 39.32 -58.15
C ILE A 80 -2.78 40.21 -59.07
N ALA A 81 -1.58 40.62 -58.64
CA ALA A 81 -0.68 41.44 -59.46
C ALA A 81 -0.26 40.74 -60.77
N HIS A 82 -0.07 39.42 -60.76
CA HIS A 82 0.27 38.67 -61.97
C HIS A 82 -0.92 38.57 -62.94
N ILE A 83 -2.14 38.38 -62.43
CA ILE A 83 -3.38 38.37 -63.21
C ILE A 83 -3.67 39.75 -63.81
N GLU A 84 -3.56 40.82 -63.02
CA GLU A 84 -3.75 42.21 -63.48
C GLU A 84 -2.74 42.60 -64.57
N ASN A 85 -1.49 42.14 -64.43
CA ASN A 85 -0.45 42.32 -65.45
C ASN A 85 -0.78 41.58 -66.75
N MET A 86 -1.26 40.34 -66.66
CA MET A 86 -1.70 39.58 -67.84
C MET A 86 -2.93 40.20 -68.51
N GLU A 87 -3.90 40.68 -67.72
CA GLU A 87 -5.09 41.38 -68.21
C GLU A 87 -4.70 42.66 -68.97
N SER A 88 -3.79 43.46 -68.40
CA SER A 88 -3.29 44.68 -69.03
C SER A 88 -2.61 44.39 -70.38
N LYS A 89 -1.79 43.33 -70.46
CA LYS A 89 -1.17 42.88 -71.71
C LYS A 89 -2.24 42.46 -72.72
N ILE A 90 -3.19 41.59 -72.35
CA ILE A 90 -4.25 41.13 -73.25
C ILE A 90 -5.07 42.30 -73.81
N GLN A 91 -5.45 43.26 -72.97
CA GLN A 91 -6.16 44.47 -73.39
C GLN A 91 -5.34 45.32 -74.37
N GLU A 92 -4.02 45.43 -74.16
CA GLU A 92 -3.12 46.15 -75.07
C GLU A 92 -3.03 45.47 -76.44
N HIS A 93 -2.88 44.14 -76.48
CA HIS A 93 -2.83 43.40 -77.75
C HIS A 93 -4.17 43.45 -78.49
N LEU A 94 -5.31 43.38 -77.78
CA LEU A 94 -6.63 43.54 -78.40
C LEU A 94 -6.80 44.94 -79.02
N LYS A 95 -6.38 46.01 -78.33
CA LYS A 95 -6.38 47.37 -78.88
C LYS A 95 -5.52 47.50 -80.13
N ARG A 96 -4.30 46.93 -80.12
CA ARG A 96 -3.41 46.92 -81.31
C ARG A 96 -4.02 46.13 -82.48
N PHE A 97 -4.75 45.07 -82.19
CA PHE A 97 -5.47 44.27 -83.19
C PHE A 97 -6.63 45.07 -83.80
N GLU A 98 -7.43 45.74 -82.97
CA GLU A 98 -8.53 46.62 -83.40
C GLU A 98 -8.01 47.77 -84.26
N THR A 99 -6.95 48.48 -83.85
CA THR A 99 -6.36 49.56 -84.64
C THR A 99 -5.79 49.05 -85.97
N SER A 100 -5.16 47.88 -85.98
CA SER A 100 -4.65 47.28 -87.22
C SER A 100 -5.79 46.86 -88.16
N LEU A 101 -6.91 46.40 -87.62
CA LEU A 101 -8.12 46.05 -88.37
C LEU A 101 -8.83 47.30 -88.92
N GLU A 102 -8.91 48.38 -88.15
CA GLU A 102 -9.46 49.67 -88.58
C GLU A 102 -8.59 50.33 -89.67
N GLU A 103 -7.26 50.30 -89.53
CA GLU A 103 -6.31 50.73 -90.56
C GLU A 103 -6.46 49.89 -91.83
N TRP A 104 -6.59 48.57 -91.71
CA TRP A 104 -6.84 47.69 -92.86
C TRP A 104 -8.16 48.02 -93.57
N ASN A 105 -9.25 48.19 -92.81
CA ASN A 105 -10.54 48.60 -93.37
C ASN A 105 -10.41 49.95 -94.10
N ARG A 106 -9.74 50.95 -93.51
CA ARG A 106 -9.50 52.24 -94.19
C ARG A 106 -8.68 52.11 -95.47
N THR A 107 -7.69 51.22 -95.49
CA THR A 107 -6.80 51.03 -96.65
C THR A 107 -7.50 50.25 -97.77
N CYS A 108 -8.29 49.22 -97.44
CA CYS A 108 -9.13 48.51 -98.42
C CYS A 108 -10.23 49.39 -99.03
N PHE A 109 -10.86 50.28 -98.25
CA PHE A 109 -11.90 51.19 -98.78
C PHE A 109 -11.34 52.39 -99.56
N THR A 110 -10.04 52.73 -99.44
CA THR A 110 -9.43 53.85 -100.18
C THR A 110 -8.84 53.46 -101.54
N GLU A 111 -8.49 52.19 -101.76
CA GLU A 111 -8.09 51.71 -103.10
C GLU A 111 -9.30 51.51 -104.04
N ASP A 112 -10.48 51.18 -103.51
CA ASP A 112 -11.68 50.95 -104.33
C ASP A 112 -12.44 52.22 -104.75
N LEU A 113 -12.13 53.39 -104.19
CA LEU A 113 -12.81 54.66 -104.55
C LEU A 113 -12.07 55.48 -105.62
N LYS A 114 -10.93 54.99 -106.15
CA LYS A 114 -10.08 55.70 -107.13
C LYS A 114 -10.01 55.05 -108.51
N LYS A 115 -10.84 54.05 -108.82
CA LYS A 115 -11.01 53.53 -110.19
C LYS A 115 -12.47 53.64 -110.61
N ASP A 116 -12.72 54.69 -111.38
CA ASP A 116 -14.00 55.09 -111.97
C ASP A 116 -14.69 53.98 -112.78
N LEU A 117 -16.02 54.06 -112.79
CA LEU A 117 -16.90 53.92 -113.96
C LEU A 117 -16.19 53.50 -115.28
N SER A 118 -16.15 52.21 -115.58
CA SER A 118 -16.52 51.63 -116.89
C SER A 118 -16.42 50.10 -116.87
N VAL A 119 -17.19 49.50 -117.78
CA VAL A 119 -17.70 48.12 -117.79
C VAL A 119 -16.70 47.06 -118.27
N ALA A 120 -16.89 45.85 -117.72
CA ALA A 120 -16.56 44.50 -118.21
C ALA A 120 -15.13 43.92 -117.99
N THR A 121 -15.09 43.01 -117.03
CA THR A 121 -14.51 41.65 -117.08
C THR A 121 -13.05 41.51 -117.55
N LEU A 122 -12.13 41.40 -116.59
CA LEU A 122 -11.04 40.42 -116.68
C LEU A 122 -10.60 39.97 -115.28
N VAL A 123 -10.85 38.70 -115.00
CA VAL A 123 -10.27 37.91 -113.90
C VAL A 123 -8.74 38.01 -113.97
N LYS A 124 -8.12 38.67 -113.00
CA LYS A 124 -6.78 38.34 -112.52
C LYS A 124 -6.75 38.55 -111.01
N GLU A 125 -6.62 37.43 -110.30
CA GLU A 125 -6.22 37.39 -108.90
C GLU A 125 -4.98 38.28 -108.70
N PRO A 126 -5.03 39.31 -107.83
CA PRO A 126 -3.83 39.86 -107.25
C PRO A 126 -3.46 39.01 -106.04
N LYS A 127 -2.29 38.40 -106.14
CA LYS A 127 -1.60 37.65 -105.09
C LYS A 127 -1.54 38.44 -103.78
N PRO A 128 -1.84 37.82 -102.63
CA PRO A 128 -1.68 38.44 -101.32
C PRO A 128 -0.23 38.24 -100.84
N GLU A 129 0.72 38.98 -101.43
CA GLU A 129 2.16 38.80 -101.15
C GLU A 129 2.82 39.92 -100.33
N GLU A 130 2.12 41.01 -99.96
CA GLU A 130 2.72 42.11 -99.16
C GLU A 130 2.04 42.42 -97.80
N LEU A 131 1.01 41.68 -97.40
CA LEU A 131 0.28 41.90 -96.13
C LEU A 131 0.66 40.94 -95.00
N LYS A 132 1.67 40.08 -95.20
CA LYS A 132 2.07 39.04 -94.25
C LYS A 132 3.05 39.50 -93.17
N GLU A 133 3.47 40.77 -93.12
CA GLU A 133 4.61 41.16 -92.26
C GLU A 133 4.20 41.62 -90.84
N LYS A 134 3.03 42.27 -90.67
CA LYS A 134 2.54 42.70 -89.33
C LYS A 134 1.65 41.68 -88.60
N CYS A 135 1.02 40.76 -89.31
CA CYS A 135 0.20 39.68 -88.71
C CYS A 135 0.98 38.55 -87.98
N PRO A 136 2.21 38.15 -88.35
CA PRO A 136 2.92 37.06 -87.68
C PRO A 136 3.51 37.48 -86.34
N GLU A 137 3.98 38.72 -86.18
CA GLU A 137 4.47 39.25 -84.90
C GLU A 137 3.35 39.29 -83.86
N LEU A 138 2.19 39.82 -84.23
CA LEU A 138 1.01 39.88 -83.36
C LEU A 138 0.51 38.48 -82.97
N LYS A 139 0.61 37.51 -83.88
CA LYS A 139 0.27 36.11 -83.61
C LYS A 139 1.29 35.45 -82.66
N GLN A 140 2.56 35.74 -82.82
CA GLN A 140 3.63 35.24 -81.95
C GLN A 140 3.54 35.85 -80.55
N GLU A 141 3.25 37.14 -80.44
CA GLU A 141 2.96 37.81 -79.17
C GLU A 141 1.74 37.18 -78.46
N MET A 142 0.64 36.95 -79.18
CA MET A 142 -0.53 36.25 -78.63
C MET A 142 -0.18 34.83 -78.16
N GLU A 143 0.64 34.08 -78.90
CA GLU A 143 1.10 32.75 -78.51
C GLU A 143 2.00 32.78 -77.26
N THR A 144 2.83 33.82 -77.11
CA THR A 144 3.61 34.03 -75.88
C THR A 144 2.72 34.37 -74.69
N LEU A 145 1.68 35.20 -74.87
CA LEU A 145 0.70 35.49 -73.83
C LEU A 145 -0.09 34.25 -73.41
N LEU A 146 -0.54 33.45 -74.38
CA LEU A 146 -1.22 32.19 -74.10
C LEU A 146 -0.30 31.22 -73.34
N SER A 147 0.98 31.17 -73.69
CA SER A 147 1.98 30.38 -72.97
C SER A 147 2.22 30.88 -71.55
N GLU A 148 2.29 32.20 -71.34
CA GLU A 148 2.40 32.84 -70.02
C GLU A 148 1.15 32.57 -69.17
N ALA A 149 -0.04 32.57 -69.77
CA ALA A 149 -1.31 32.27 -69.11
C ALA A 149 -1.39 30.79 -68.70
N ILE A 150 -0.96 29.88 -69.58
CA ILE A 150 -0.86 28.45 -69.27
C ILE A 150 0.16 28.22 -68.14
N HIS A 151 1.31 28.90 -68.16
CA HIS A 151 2.29 28.83 -67.09
C HIS A 151 1.74 29.33 -65.76
N LEU A 152 1.00 30.45 -65.78
CA LEU A 152 0.34 30.99 -64.60
C LEU A 152 -0.68 29.99 -64.03
N ILE A 153 -1.57 29.44 -64.86
CA ILE A 153 -2.55 28.43 -64.43
C ILE A 153 -1.87 27.21 -63.81
N LYS A 154 -0.78 26.72 -64.41
CA LYS A 154 -0.01 25.59 -63.84
C LYS A 154 0.58 25.94 -62.48
N SER A 155 1.15 27.14 -62.31
CA SER A 155 1.69 27.58 -61.03
C SER A 155 0.60 27.77 -59.95
N LEU A 156 -0.58 28.26 -60.34
CA LEU A 156 -1.72 28.40 -59.43
C LEU A 156 -2.24 27.04 -58.97
N GLU A 157 -2.30 26.07 -59.86
CA GLU A 157 -2.73 24.72 -59.53
C GLU A 157 -1.73 24.02 -58.59
N THR A 158 -0.42 24.23 -58.79
CA THR A 158 0.60 23.73 -57.85
C THR A 158 0.50 24.39 -56.49
N ASP A 159 0.38 25.72 -56.43
CA ASP A 159 0.25 26.46 -55.17
C ASP A 159 -1.03 26.06 -54.42
N ARG A 160 -2.14 25.82 -55.14
CA ARG A 160 -3.39 25.32 -54.56
C ARG A 160 -3.20 23.93 -53.95
N ALA A 161 -2.57 23.00 -54.68
CA ALA A 161 -2.31 21.66 -54.20
C ALA A 161 -1.40 21.66 -52.96
N GLU A 162 -0.34 22.46 -52.96
CA GLU A 162 0.56 22.62 -51.81
C GLU A 162 -0.16 23.21 -50.59
N ALA A 163 -0.99 24.24 -50.79
CA ALA A 163 -1.78 24.85 -49.72
C ALA A 163 -2.79 23.86 -49.12
N GLU A 164 -3.46 23.05 -49.94
CA GLU A 164 -4.39 22.03 -49.49
C GLU A 164 -3.67 20.92 -48.70
N GLU A 165 -2.51 20.47 -49.17
CA GLU A 165 -1.70 19.48 -48.46
C GLU A 165 -1.19 20.03 -47.11
N ALA A 166 -0.71 21.28 -47.08
CA ALA A 166 -0.32 21.97 -45.85
C ALA A 166 -1.49 22.08 -44.87
N LEU A 167 -2.70 22.39 -45.35
CA LEU A 167 -3.90 22.45 -44.52
C LEU A 167 -4.25 21.08 -43.92
N GLN A 168 -4.17 19.99 -44.71
CA GLN A 168 -4.42 18.64 -44.20
C GLN A 168 -3.37 18.21 -43.15
N ARG A 169 -2.10 18.58 -43.33
CA ARG A 169 -1.05 18.39 -42.32
C ARG A 169 -1.37 19.14 -41.02
N GLN A 170 -1.86 20.37 -41.10
CA GLN A 170 -2.26 21.11 -39.90
C GLN A 170 -3.50 20.52 -39.22
N LYS A 171 -4.50 20.07 -40.00
CA LYS A 171 -5.70 19.39 -39.46
C LYS A 171 -5.33 18.09 -38.73
N SER A 172 -4.47 17.27 -39.32
CA SER A 172 -3.99 16.03 -38.69
C SER A 172 -3.13 16.31 -37.46
N ARG A 173 -2.23 17.31 -37.51
CA ARG A 173 -1.47 17.77 -36.34
C ARG A 173 -2.37 18.25 -35.22
N LYS A 174 -3.40 19.05 -35.52
CA LYS A 174 -4.41 19.52 -34.54
C LYS A 174 -5.08 18.33 -33.87
N LYS A 175 -5.60 17.38 -34.65
CA LYS A 175 -6.23 16.16 -34.11
C LYS A 175 -5.31 15.42 -33.15
N ARG A 176 -4.04 15.19 -33.55
CA ARG A 176 -3.04 14.51 -32.71
C ARG A 176 -2.81 15.24 -31.39
N ILE A 177 -2.65 16.57 -31.44
CA ILE A 177 -2.43 17.38 -30.24
C ILE A 177 -3.67 17.34 -29.35
N THR A 178 -4.87 17.51 -29.90
CA THR A 178 -6.11 17.45 -29.12
C THR A 178 -6.24 16.12 -28.39
N THR A 179 -6.04 14.98 -29.08
CA THR A 179 -6.08 13.66 -28.44
C THR A 179 -5.04 13.51 -27.33
N GLN A 180 -3.83 14.06 -27.50
CA GLN A 180 -2.84 14.05 -26.44
C GLN A 180 -3.29 14.87 -25.22
N ILE A 181 -3.80 16.09 -25.43
CA ILE A 181 -4.23 16.91 -24.30
C ILE A 181 -5.43 16.27 -23.60
N ASP A 182 -6.36 15.65 -24.33
CA ASP A 182 -7.48 14.90 -23.76
C ASP A 182 -7.00 13.70 -22.93
N SER A 183 -6.01 12.94 -23.42
CA SER A 183 -5.43 11.84 -22.65
C SER A 183 -4.79 12.32 -21.35
N TRP A 184 -4.11 13.47 -21.39
CA TRP A 184 -3.45 14.06 -20.22
C TRP A 184 -4.46 14.66 -19.24
N SER A 185 -5.56 15.24 -19.75
CA SER A 185 -6.62 15.79 -18.89
C SER A 185 -7.35 14.68 -18.15
N ILE A 186 -7.67 13.57 -18.81
CA ILE A 186 -8.26 12.38 -18.18
C ILE A 186 -7.32 11.83 -17.10
N TRP A 187 -6.05 11.61 -17.46
CA TRP A 187 -5.09 11.08 -16.51
C TRP A 187 -4.94 11.98 -15.27
N LYS A 188 -4.88 13.30 -15.46
CA LYS A 188 -4.73 14.26 -14.38
C LYS A 188 -5.99 14.42 -13.51
N LEU A 189 -7.18 14.42 -14.13
CA LEU A 189 -8.44 14.74 -13.45
C LEU A 189 -9.15 13.52 -12.87
N GLN A 190 -8.89 12.32 -13.39
CA GLN A 190 -9.56 11.10 -12.98
C GLN A 190 -8.57 10.12 -12.35
N GLU A 191 -7.54 9.73 -13.10
CA GLU A 191 -6.70 8.60 -12.68
C GLU A 191 -5.78 8.92 -11.50
N ILE A 192 -5.18 10.12 -11.46
CA ILE A 192 -4.39 10.52 -10.29
C ILE A 192 -5.28 10.57 -9.03
N PRO A 193 -6.43 11.29 -9.01
CA PRO A 193 -7.30 11.29 -7.83
C PRO A 193 -7.75 9.89 -7.40
N ILE A 194 -8.12 9.02 -8.33
CA ILE A 194 -8.55 7.64 -8.02
C ILE A 194 -7.40 6.86 -7.38
N ALA A 195 -6.19 6.94 -7.94
CA ALA A 195 -5.02 6.26 -7.38
C ALA A 195 -4.71 6.75 -5.96
N VAL A 196 -4.70 8.07 -5.74
CA VAL A 196 -4.46 8.68 -4.41
C VAL A 196 -5.55 8.26 -3.42
N GLN A 197 -6.81 8.26 -3.84
CA GLN A 197 -7.93 7.84 -3.00
C GLN A 197 -7.78 6.37 -2.59
N ASN A 198 -7.44 5.49 -3.54
CA ASN A 198 -7.21 4.07 -3.25
C ASN A 198 -6.06 3.86 -2.26
N GLU A 199 -4.97 4.62 -2.39
CA GLU A 199 -3.86 4.57 -1.43
C GLU A 199 -4.30 5.05 -0.03
N HIS A 200 -5.02 6.16 0.07
CA HIS A 200 -5.56 6.64 1.34
C HIS A 200 -6.50 5.63 1.99
N GLU A 201 -7.37 4.97 1.22
CA GLU A 201 -8.25 3.92 1.72
C GLU A 201 -7.51 2.65 2.14
N ALA A 202 -6.41 2.31 1.48
CA ALA A 202 -5.53 1.22 1.90
C ALA A 202 -4.85 1.56 3.24
N TYR A 203 -4.24 2.74 3.36
CA TYR A 203 -3.63 3.18 4.61
C TYR A 203 -4.63 3.31 5.75
N LEU A 204 -5.85 3.78 5.47
CA LEU A 204 -6.90 3.86 6.49
C LEU A 204 -7.26 2.48 7.04
N ARG A 205 -7.37 1.47 6.15
CA ARG A 205 -7.61 0.07 6.56
C ARG A 205 -6.48 -0.45 7.46
N ASP A 206 -5.24 -0.24 7.06
CA ASP A 206 -4.07 -0.66 7.85
C ASP A 206 -4.04 0.04 9.22
N ILE A 207 -4.32 1.35 9.28
CA ILE A 207 -4.36 2.10 10.53
C ILE A 207 -5.45 1.55 11.47
N ILE A 208 -6.64 1.23 10.95
CA ILE A 208 -7.74 0.67 11.74
C ILE A 208 -7.35 -0.72 12.27
N GLU A 209 -6.77 -1.57 11.43
CA GLU A 209 -6.30 -2.90 11.84
C GLU A 209 -5.22 -2.82 12.94
N LEU A 210 -4.23 -1.92 12.77
CA LEU A 210 -3.20 -1.69 13.76
C LEU A 210 -3.76 -1.16 15.08
N ARG A 211 -4.75 -0.26 15.04
CA ARG A 211 -5.46 0.22 16.25
C ARG A 211 -6.15 -0.93 16.96
N TRP A 212 -6.86 -1.79 16.22
CA TRP A 212 -7.51 -2.95 16.79
C TRP A 212 -6.51 -3.91 17.47
N HIS A 213 -5.38 -4.21 16.82
CA HIS A 213 -4.32 -5.01 17.41
C HIS A 213 -3.71 -4.37 18.67
N PHE A 214 -3.52 -3.06 18.66
CA PHE A 214 -3.00 -2.34 19.83
C PHE A 214 -3.97 -2.39 21.01
N GLU A 215 -5.26 -2.20 20.74
CA GLU A 215 -6.31 -2.33 21.75
C GLU A 215 -6.36 -3.75 22.32
N ASP A 216 -6.38 -4.79 21.49
CA ASP A 216 -6.35 -6.19 21.93
C ASP A 216 -5.13 -6.48 22.82
N LYS A 217 -3.93 -6.07 22.40
CA LYS A 217 -2.70 -6.24 23.21
C LYS A 217 -2.75 -5.47 24.51
N THR A 218 -3.39 -4.30 24.53
CA THR A 218 -3.58 -3.52 25.75
C THR A 218 -4.53 -4.23 26.72
N HIS A 219 -5.63 -4.79 26.23
CA HIS A 219 -6.55 -5.60 27.04
C HIS A 219 -5.87 -6.85 27.60
N GLN A 220 -5.13 -7.59 26.76
CA GLN A 220 -4.34 -8.76 27.20
C GLN A 220 -3.34 -8.39 28.29
N ARG A 221 -2.65 -7.26 28.15
CA ARG A 221 -1.70 -6.77 29.17
C ARG A 221 -2.39 -6.48 30.49
N LYS A 222 -3.51 -5.73 30.48
CA LYS A 222 -4.28 -5.42 31.69
C LYS A 222 -4.73 -6.68 32.41
N HIS A 223 -5.27 -7.64 31.67
CA HIS A 223 -5.70 -8.92 32.24
C HIS A 223 -4.53 -9.70 32.88
N LEU A 224 -3.36 -9.74 32.22
CA LEU A 224 -2.17 -10.38 32.79
C LEU A 224 -1.66 -9.65 34.04
N GLU A 225 -1.77 -8.33 34.07
CA GLU A 225 -1.37 -7.50 35.21
C GLU A 225 -2.27 -7.76 36.42
N GLU A 226 -3.59 -7.83 36.22
CA GLU A 226 -4.55 -8.22 37.26
C GLU A 226 -4.30 -9.65 37.78
N GLN A 227 -3.99 -10.60 36.90
CA GLN A 227 -3.64 -11.96 37.30
C GLN A 227 -2.34 -11.98 38.12
N LYS A 228 -1.34 -11.20 37.70
CA LYS A 228 -0.07 -11.06 38.41
C LYS A 228 -0.29 -10.48 39.81
N GLU A 229 -1.17 -9.50 39.97
CA GLU A 229 -1.49 -8.90 41.28
C GLU A 229 -2.15 -9.93 42.22
N LYS A 230 -3.15 -10.66 41.74
CA LYS A 230 -3.78 -11.77 42.51
C LYS A 230 -2.78 -12.84 42.93
N LEU A 231 -1.87 -13.21 42.03
CA LEU A 231 -0.80 -14.15 42.35
C LEU A 231 0.21 -13.56 43.35
N ALA A 232 0.53 -12.27 43.26
CA ALA A 232 1.40 -11.62 44.23
C ALA A 232 0.77 -11.60 45.63
N GLU A 233 -0.53 -11.30 45.75
CA GLU A 233 -1.26 -11.34 47.04
C GLU A 233 -1.27 -12.73 47.66
N THR A 234 -1.61 -13.75 46.88
CA THR A 234 -1.62 -15.15 47.36
C THR A 234 -0.22 -15.63 47.75
N ASN A 235 0.80 -15.28 46.98
CA ASN A 235 2.19 -15.60 47.31
C ASN A 235 2.65 -14.88 48.60
N ALA A 236 2.22 -13.63 48.80
CA ALA A 236 2.50 -12.90 50.05
C ALA A 236 1.85 -13.59 51.27
N LYS A 237 0.60 -14.07 51.14
CA LYS A 237 -0.07 -14.85 52.19
C LYS A 237 0.67 -16.15 52.49
N LEU A 238 1.02 -16.93 51.45
CA LEU A 238 1.79 -18.17 51.61
C LEU A 238 3.14 -17.93 52.28
N LYS A 239 3.81 -16.84 51.92
CA LYS A 239 5.08 -16.47 52.56
C LYS A 239 4.90 -16.14 54.04
N ALA A 240 3.84 -15.41 54.40
CA ALA A 240 3.52 -15.14 55.80
C ALA A 240 3.21 -16.43 56.59
N ASP A 241 2.50 -17.38 55.98
CA ASP A 241 2.20 -18.69 56.59
C ASP A 241 3.48 -19.53 56.78
N ILE A 242 4.38 -19.52 55.78
CA ILE A 242 5.69 -20.18 55.89
C ILE A 242 6.50 -19.55 57.02
N ASP A 243 6.58 -18.22 57.08
CA ASP A 243 7.30 -17.50 58.13
C ASP A 243 6.70 -17.78 59.52
N TYR A 244 5.37 -17.93 59.62
CA TYR A 244 4.68 -18.35 60.83
C TYR A 244 5.10 -19.77 61.24
N MET A 245 5.06 -20.73 60.31
CA MET A 245 5.46 -22.11 60.58
C MET A 245 6.93 -22.22 61.00
N ILE A 246 7.82 -21.47 60.35
CA ILE A 246 9.25 -21.41 60.71
C ILE A 246 9.43 -20.88 62.14
N LYS A 247 8.69 -19.83 62.54
CA LYS A 247 8.74 -19.28 63.90
C LYS A 247 8.28 -20.28 64.96
N HIS A 248 7.28 -21.11 64.66
CA HIS A 248 6.69 -22.05 65.62
C HIS A 248 7.33 -23.45 65.61
N GLN A 249 8.05 -23.81 64.55
CA GLN A 249 8.79 -25.07 64.45
C GLN A 249 9.66 -25.39 65.69
N PRO A 250 10.51 -24.50 66.22
CA PRO A 250 11.34 -24.82 67.38
C PRO A 250 10.53 -25.09 68.65
N LEU A 251 9.41 -24.38 68.86
CA LEU A 251 8.52 -24.59 70.01
C LEU A 251 7.84 -25.97 69.94
N LEU A 252 7.39 -26.37 68.76
CA LEU A 252 6.80 -27.69 68.55
C LEU A 252 7.83 -28.81 68.75
N LEU A 253 9.06 -28.61 68.28
CA LEU A 253 10.16 -29.55 68.51
C LEU A 253 10.48 -29.68 70.00
N ALA A 254 10.62 -28.55 70.71
CA ALA A 254 10.89 -28.54 72.15
C ALA A 254 9.77 -29.21 72.96
N LYS A 255 8.50 -28.95 72.63
CA LYS A 255 7.35 -29.62 73.26
C LYS A 255 7.40 -31.13 73.02
N ARG A 256 7.65 -31.56 71.78
CA ARG A 256 7.75 -32.99 71.44
C ARG A 256 8.88 -33.68 72.21
N ASP A 257 10.03 -33.03 72.33
CA ASP A 257 11.18 -33.58 73.05
C ASP A 257 10.91 -33.70 74.56
N HIS A 258 10.21 -32.72 75.12
CA HIS A 258 9.75 -32.79 76.52
C HIS A 258 8.77 -33.96 76.73
N GLU A 259 7.75 -34.10 75.88
CA GLU A 259 6.78 -35.20 75.96
C GLU A 259 7.45 -36.58 75.84
N LEU A 260 8.42 -36.73 74.93
CA LEU A 260 9.21 -37.97 74.81
C LEU A 260 10.02 -38.27 76.07
N THR A 261 10.58 -37.24 76.71
CA THR A 261 11.36 -37.41 77.94
C THR A 261 10.44 -37.83 79.09
N SER A 262 9.30 -37.16 79.27
CA SER A 262 8.31 -37.53 80.29
C SER A 262 7.75 -38.94 80.08
N LEU A 263 7.49 -39.34 78.83
CA LEU A 263 7.07 -40.70 78.52
C LEU A 263 8.16 -41.72 78.91
N ARG A 264 9.42 -41.44 78.60
CA ARG A 264 10.55 -42.31 78.97
C ARG A 264 10.63 -42.49 80.48
N GLU A 265 10.53 -41.40 81.25
CA GLU A 265 10.52 -41.44 82.71
C GLU A 265 9.34 -42.24 83.25
N TYR A 266 8.15 -42.08 82.68
CA TYR A 266 6.97 -42.86 83.05
C TYR A 266 7.18 -44.36 82.81
N TYR A 267 7.74 -44.74 81.66
CA TYR A 267 8.05 -46.13 81.36
C TYR A 267 9.13 -46.71 82.28
N GLN A 268 10.14 -45.93 82.66
CA GLN A 268 11.15 -46.34 83.65
C GLN A 268 10.50 -46.63 85.00
N LYS A 269 9.69 -45.69 85.53
CA LYS A 269 8.97 -45.89 86.80
C LYS A 269 8.01 -47.08 86.74
N LYS A 270 7.31 -47.26 85.62
CA LYS A 270 6.46 -48.44 85.41
C LYS A 270 7.28 -49.73 85.51
N PHE A 271 8.46 -49.77 84.90
CA PHE A 271 9.34 -50.93 84.95
C PHE A 271 9.82 -51.21 86.38
N GLU A 272 10.27 -50.20 87.11
CA GLU A 272 10.67 -50.31 88.53
C GLU A 272 9.53 -50.86 89.39
N VAL A 273 8.31 -50.30 89.26
CA VAL A 273 7.13 -50.76 90.00
C VAL A 273 6.76 -52.19 89.64
N MET A 274 6.84 -52.57 88.36
CA MET A 274 6.60 -53.95 87.94
C MET A 274 7.64 -54.91 88.54
N GLU A 275 8.89 -54.48 88.68
CA GLU A 275 9.93 -55.32 89.27
C GLU A 275 9.71 -55.51 90.78
N ILE A 276 9.36 -54.43 91.50
CA ILE A 276 8.94 -54.52 92.92
C ILE A 276 7.72 -55.43 93.06
N TYR A 277 6.73 -55.29 92.18
CA TYR A 277 5.53 -56.14 92.18
C TYR A 277 5.89 -57.62 92.01
N LYS A 278 6.79 -57.96 91.08
CA LYS A 278 7.25 -59.35 90.90
C LYS A 278 7.95 -59.88 92.15
N GLN A 279 8.78 -59.07 92.80
CA GLN A 279 9.48 -59.43 94.04
C GLN A 279 8.47 -59.72 95.16
N LEU A 280 7.56 -58.77 95.44
CA LEU A 280 6.50 -58.94 96.46
C LEU A 280 5.59 -60.14 96.16
N HIS A 281 5.27 -60.37 94.88
CA HIS A 281 4.49 -61.53 94.47
C HIS A 281 5.23 -62.84 94.74
N GLY A 282 6.55 -62.88 94.49
CA GLY A 282 7.42 -64.00 94.85
C GLY A 282 7.44 -64.26 96.35
N GLU A 283 7.68 -63.23 97.16
CA GLU A 283 7.66 -63.32 98.64
C GLU A 283 6.30 -63.79 99.18
N LEU A 284 5.20 -63.31 98.60
CA LEU A 284 3.86 -63.76 98.96
C LEU A 284 3.66 -65.25 98.66
N LEU A 285 4.12 -65.74 97.50
CA LEU A 285 4.06 -67.15 97.16
C LEU A 285 4.89 -68.01 98.13
N GLU A 286 6.09 -67.57 98.48
CA GLU A 286 6.94 -68.25 99.46
C GLU A 286 6.31 -68.29 100.86
N THR A 287 5.70 -67.20 101.31
CA THR A 287 5.01 -67.16 102.62
C THR A 287 3.76 -68.06 102.64
N ILE A 288 3.02 -68.14 101.53
CA ILE A 288 1.90 -69.07 101.36
C ILE A 288 2.40 -70.52 101.46
N ASP A 289 3.44 -70.90 100.72
CA ASP A 289 4.03 -72.24 100.75
C ASP A 289 4.58 -72.59 102.16
N ASN A 290 5.25 -71.65 102.83
CA ASN A 290 5.72 -71.81 104.20
C ASN A 290 4.58 -72.01 105.20
N LEU A 291 3.47 -71.29 105.04
CA LEU A 291 2.27 -71.43 105.86
C LEU A 291 1.60 -72.79 105.63
N GLU A 292 1.54 -73.27 104.38
CA GLU A 292 1.07 -74.62 104.05
C GLU A 292 1.95 -75.70 104.68
N LYS A 293 3.28 -75.58 104.56
CA LYS A 293 4.25 -76.46 105.23
C LYS A 293 4.09 -76.43 106.75
N ALA A 294 3.89 -75.25 107.36
CA ALA A 294 3.62 -75.12 108.79
C ALA A 294 2.30 -75.78 109.21
N LYS A 295 1.22 -75.59 108.44
CA LYS A 295 -0.06 -76.29 108.64
C LYS A 295 0.11 -77.80 108.58
N LEU A 296 0.88 -78.32 107.62
CA LEU A 296 1.19 -79.74 107.53
C LEU A 296 1.99 -80.23 108.74
N ARG A 297 3.01 -79.50 109.18
CA ARG A 297 3.77 -79.80 110.41
C ARG A 297 2.91 -79.81 111.66
N VAL A 298 2.02 -78.83 111.83
CA VAL A 298 1.08 -78.81 112.98
C VAL A 298 0.14 -80.00 112.94
N LYS A 299 -0.38 -80.37 111.76
CA LYS A 299 -1.20 -81.59 111.61
C LYS A 299 -0.41 -82.85 111.98
N GLN A 300 0.83 -82.96 111.52
CA GLN A 300 1.71 -84.08 111.83
C GLN A 300 2.02 -84.16 113.33
N ASN A 301 2.44 -83.06 113.95
CA ASN A 301 2.69 -82.99 115.40
C ASN A 301 1.44 -83.31 116.21
N ARG A 302 0.24 -82.92 115.74
CA ARG A 302 -1.02 -83.30 116.40
C ARG A 302 -1.24 -84.80 116.35
N ILE A 303 -1.00 -85.44 115.21
CA ILE A 303 -1.10 -86.89 115.04
C ILE A 303 -0.07 -87.61 115.94
N GLU A 304 1.14 -87.07 116.04
CA GLU A 304 2.21 -87.58 116.92
C GLU A 304 1.84 -87.42 118.40
N MET A 305 1.42 -86.24 118.85
CA MET A 305 0.92 -86.06 120.24
C MET A 305 -0.29 -86.95 120.53
N GLU A 306 -1.24 -87.09 119.60
CA GLU A 306 -2.36 -88.03 119.76
C GLU A 306 -1.87 -89.49 119.86
N ARG A 307 -0.74 -89.84 119.22
CA ARG A 307 -0.11 -91.16 119.36
C ARG A 307 0.57 -91.30 120.70
N ASP A 308 1.37 -90.31 121.11
CA ASP A 308 2.05 -90.29 122.41
C ASP A 308 1.04 -90.37 123.57
N ILE A 309 -0.10 -89.64 123.49
CA ILE A 309 -1.19 -89.74 124.46
C ILE A 309 -1.78 -91.15 124.49
N ARG A 310 -2.01 -91.78 123.34
CA ARG A 310 -2.50 -93.17 123.27
C ARG A 310 -1.48 -94.15 123.86
N ASP A 311 -0.19 -93.96 123.60
CA ASP A 311 0.88 -94.82 124.12
C ASP A 311 1.02 -94.65 125.64
N ASP A 312 0.89 -93.43 126.17
CA ASP A 312 0.82 -93.14 127.61
C ASP A 312 -0.44 -93.75 128.26
N GLU A 313 -1.59 -93.72 127.58
CA GLU A 313 -2.83 -94.37 128.03
C GLU A 313 -2.66 -95.89 128.09
N ILE A 314 -2.02 -96.52 127.09
CA ILE A 314 -1.70 -97.95 127.08
C ILE A 314 -0.71 -98.30 128.20
N SER A 315 0.29 -97.46 128.45
CA SER A 315 1.24 -97.65 129.56
C SER A 315 0.61 -97.52 130.95
N LYS A 316 -0.50 -96.78 131.08
CA LYS A 316 -1.28 -96.68 132.34
C LYS A 316 -2.28 -97.82 132.56
N VAL A 317 -2.66 -98.56 131.50
CA VAL A 317 -3.57 -99.73 131.59
C VAL A 317 -2.81 -101.04 131.83
N ALA A 318 -1.46 -101.03 131.76
CA ALA A 318 -0.61 -102.20 132.02
C ALA A 318 -0.12 -102.34 133.49
N TYR A 319 -0.71 -101.60 134.45
CA TYR A 319 -0.43 -101.71 135.89
C TYR A 319 -1.67 -102.00 136.72
#